data_AF-A0A8X6VAU2-F1
#
_entry.id   AF-A0A8X6VAU2-F1
#
_cell.length_a   1.000
_cell.length_b   1.000
_cell.length_c   1.000
_cell.angle_alpha   90.00
_cell.angle_beta   90.00
_cell.angle_gamma   90.00
#
_symmetry.space_group_name_H-M   'P 1'
#
loop_
_entity.id
_entity.type
_entity.pdbx_description
1 polymer ?
#
loop_
_entity_poly.entity_id
_entity_poly.type
_entity_poly.pdbx_seq_one_letter_code
_entity_poly.pdbx_strand_id
1 'polypeptide(L)'
;MLGSRTDLHIFDAGSVNGTRYCNEILLSYVRLFRVAIGLQFLFMDDNAPCHRTVAAEQLLESRRLAARTLPPVTIRKLRLALQDKWAAMPQQLIGILILSMGRRCETCVAVRRNHIPY
;
A
#
# COMPACT_ATOMS: atom_id res chain seq x y z
N MET A 1 -13.87 6.47 14.66
CA MET A 1 -13.33 5.51 13.67
C MET A 1 -11.89 5.89 13.38
N LEU A 2 -10.96 4.92 13.33
CA LEU A 2 -9.69 5.14 12.62
C LEU A 2 -10.02 5.42 11.16
N GLY A 3 -9.36 6.40 10.55
CA GLY A 3 -9.57 6.71 9.13
C GLY A 3 -9.11 5.54 8.25
N SER A 4 -9.83 5.29 7.15
CA SER A 4 -9.51 4.24 6.16
C SER A 4 -8.21 4.48 5.36
N ARG A 5 -7.57 5.63 5.53
CA ARG A 5 -6.40 6.08 4.77
C ARG A 5 -5.11 5.85 5.56
N THR A 6 -4.17 5.11 4.96
CA THR A 6 -2.78 4.99 5.42
C THR A 6 -1.97 6.24 5.06
N ASP A 7 -0.81 6.43 5.70
CA ASP A 7 0.12 7.49 5.29
C ASP A 7 0.66 7.27 3.87
N LEU A 8 0.96 8.38 3.18
CA LEU A 8 1.66 8.37 1.90
C LEU A 8 3.18 8.38 2.15
N HIS A 9 3.83 7.26 1.85
CA HIS A 9 5.30 7.18 1.81
C HIS A 9 5.84 7.69 0.47
N ILE A 10 6.97 8.40 0.51
CA ILE A 10 7.67 8.92 -0.67
C ILE A 10 9.14 8.55 -0.53
N PHE A 11 9.66 7.81 -1.50
CA PHE A 11 11.08 7.42 -1.55
C PHE A 11 11.96 8.60 -1.96
N ASP A 12 13.03 8.85 -1.20
CA ASP A 12 13.84 10.07 -1.37
C ASP A 12 14.72 10.06 -2.64
N ALA A 13 15.07 8.89 -3.20
CA ALA A 13 15.67 8.73 -4.54
C ALA A 13 15.80 7.25 -4.98
N GLY A 14 15.83 7.01 -6.30
CA GLY A 14 16.13 5.70 -6.91
C GLY A 14 14.93 4.75 -7.02
N SER A 15 15.13 3.59 -7.66
CA SER A 15 14.07 2.59 -7.83
C SER A 15 13.74 1.85 -6.52
N VAL A 16 12.54 1.25 -6.48
CA VAL A 16 12.09 0.39 -5.38
C VAL A 16 12.51 -1.04 -5.67
N ASN A 17 13.57 -1.51 -5.01
CA ASN A 17 13.95 -2.92 -4.98
C ASN A 17 13.27 -3.66 -3.81
N GLY A 18 13.35 -4.99 -3.78
CA GLY A 18 12.68 -5.80 -2.74
C GLY A 18 13.11 -5.44 -1.31
N THR A 19 14.40 -5.22 -1.07
CA THR A 19 14.93 -4.81 0.25
C THR A 19 14.36 -3.46 0.69
N ARG A 20 14.24 -2.50 -0.22
CA ARG A 20 13.62 -1.19 0.03
C ARG A 20 12.12 -1.33 0.32
N TYR A 21 11.39 -2.10 -0.50
CA TYR A 21 9.97 -2.38 -0.27
C TYR A 21 9.72 -2.99 1.12
N CYS A 22 10.53 -4.00 1.48
CA CYS A 22 10.48 -4.65 2.79
C CYS A 22 10.66 -3.67 3.95
N ASN A 23 11.72 -2.85 3.92
CA ASN A 23 12.05 -1.96 5.04
C ASN A 23 11.16 -0.72 5.12
N GLU A 24 10.98 -0.04 3.98
CA GLU A 24 10.37 1.28 3.92
C GLU A 24 8.83 1.19 3.79
N ILE A 25 8.27 0.07 3.30
CA ILE A 25 6.81 -0.14 3.20
C ILE A 25 6.30 -1.21 4.18
N LEU A 26 6.73 -2.47 4.06
CA LEU A 26 6.14 -3.58 4.80
C LEU A 26 6.38 -3.47 6.32
N LEU A 27 7.65 -3.29 6.72
CA LEU A 27 8.02 -3.10 8.13
C LEU A 27 7.47 -1.80 8.71
N SER A 28 7.47 -0.71 7.94
CA SER A 28 7.14 0.62 8.45
C SER A 28 5.63 0.83 8.61
N TYR A 29 4.83 0.42 7.63
CA TYR A 29 3.38 0.70 7.59
C TYR A 29 2.52 -0.56 7.70
N VAL A 30 2.72 -1.54 6.81
CA VAL A 30 1.83 -2.73 6.70
C VAL A 30 1.77 -3.54 7.99
N ARG A 31 2.91 -3.69 8.68
CA ARG A 31 2.98 -4.33 10.01
C ARG A 31 1.95 -3.78 10.99
N LEU A 32 1.79 -2.46 11.08
CA LEU A 32 0.92 -1.84 12.10
C LEU A 32 -0.53 -2.26 11.90
N PHE A 33 -0.98 -2.30 10.64
CA PHE A 33 -2.31 -2.77 10.28
C PHE A 33 -2.47 -4.29 10.46
N ARG A 34 -1.48 -5.10 10.09
CA ARG A 34 -1.50 -6.57 10.34
C ARG A 34 -1.57 -6.90 11.83
N VAL A 35 -0.88 -6.15 12.69
CA VAL A 35 -0.94 -6.33 14.15
C VAL A 35 -2.28 -5.88 14.73
N ALA A 36 -2.83 -4.75 14.26
CA ALA A 36 -4.10 -4.20 14.77
C ALA A 36 -5.34 -4.99 14.31
N ILE A 37 -5.36 -5.49 13.07
CA ILE A 37 -6.49 -6.21 12.45
C ILE A 37 -6.36 -7.73 12.64
N GLY A 38 -5.14 -8.23 12.82
CA GLY A 38 -4.87 -9.65 13.07
C GLY A 38 -5.13 -10.53 11.87
N LEU A 39 -5.70 -11.73 12.10
CA LEU A 39 -5.88 -12.77 11.07
C LEU A 39 -6.88 -12.40 9.96
N GLN A 40 -7.68 -11.34 10.13
CA GLN A 40 -8.59 -10.83 9.10
C GLN A 40 -7.92 -9.80 8.16
N PHE A 41 -6.64 -9.50 8.38
CA PHE A 41 -5.91 -8.54 7.55
C PHE A 41 -5.57 -9.13 6.18
N LEU A 42 -6.23 -8.62 5.13
CA LEU A 42 -5.86 -8.87 3.75
C LEU A 42 -5.00 -7.72 3.21
N PHE A 43 -3.79 -8.04 2.77
CA PHE A 43 -2.94 -7.12 2.03
C PHE A 43 -3.09 -7.35 0.53
N MET A 44 -3.13 -6.28 -0.26
CA MET A 44 -3.22 -6.33 -1.72
C MET A 44 -2.31 -5.28 -2.34
N ASP A 45 -1.44 -5.73 -3.24
CA ASP A 45 -0.55 -4.93 -4.07
C ASP A 45 -0.55 -5.47 -5.52
N ASP A 46 0.32 -4.93 -6.38
CA ASP A 46 0.54 -5.45 -7.72
C ASP A 46 1.68 -6.49 -7.77
N ASN A 47 1.80 -7.18 -8.91
CA ASN A 47 2.81 -8.21 -9.12
C ASN A 47 4.20 -7.67 -9.51
N ALA A 48 4.58 -6.44 -9.14
CA ALA A 48 5.92 -5.92 -9.43
C ALA A 48 7.01 -6.83 -8.80
N PRO A 49 8.15 -7.08 -9.48
CA PRO A 49 9.16 -8.04 -9.01
C PRO A 49 9.74 -7.75 -7.62
N CYS A 50 9.73 -6.49 -7.17
CA CYS A 50 10.15 -6.11 -5.82
C CYS A 50 9.16 -6.54 -4.73
N HIS A 51 7.86 -6.63 -5.03
CA HIS A 51 6.83 -7.09 -4.12
C HIS A 51 6.84 -8.62 -3.99
N ARG A 52 7.14 -9.33 -5.09
CA ARG A 52 7.15 -10.81 -5.17
C ARG A 52 8.49 -11.45 -4.79
N THR A 53 9.25 -10.83 -3.90
CA THR A 53 10.50 -11.43 -3.39
C THR A 53 10.22 -12.36 -2.20
N VAL A 54 11.01 -13.43 -2.05
CA VAL A 54 10.90 -14.36 -0.91
C VAL A 54 10.94 -13.63 0.44
N ALA A 55 11.76 -12.58 0.56
CA ALA A 55 11.82 -11.75 1.77
C ALA A 55 10.49 -10.99 2.01
N ALA A 56 9.88 -10.42 0.97
CA ALA A 56 8.60 -9.72 1.10
C ALA A 56 7.47 -10.68 1.50
N GLU A 57 7.39 -11.85 0.88
CA GLU A 57 6.41 -12.90 1.21
C GLU A 57 6.60 -13.42 2.65
N GLN A 58 7.83 -13.67 3.09
CA GLN A 58 8.13 -14.06 4.47
C GLN A 58 7.77 -12.97 5.49
N LEU A 59 8.03 -11.70 5.20
CA LEU A 59 7.67 -10.60 6.09
C LEU A 59 6.14 -10.45 6.20
N LEU A 60 5.43 -10.59 5.07
CA LEU A 60 3.97 -10.60 5.04
C LEU A 60 3.41 -11.74 5.90
N GLU A 61 3.96 -12.95 5.85
CA GLU A 61 3.47 -14.05 6.69
C GLU A 61 3.88 -13.95 8.17
N SER A 62 5.05 -13.40 8.46
CA SER A 62 5.59 -13.37 9.83
C SER A 62 4.74 -12.54 10.82
N ARG A 63 4.76 -12.96 12.09
CA ARG A 63 4.18 -12.20 13.22
C ARG A 63 5.19 -11.28 13.95
N ARG A 64 6.49 -11.35 13.61
CA ARG A 64 7.56 -10.70 14.38
C ARG A 64 8.42 -9.83 13.47
N LEU A 65 8.21 -8.52 13.55
CA LEU A 65 8.79 -7.54 12.65
C LEU A 65 9.32 -6.33 13.45
N ALA A 66 10.62 -6.26 13.68
CA ALA A 66 11.24 -5.17 14.47
C ALA A 66 11.11 -3.80 13.78
N ALA A 67 10.98 -2.73 14.56
CA ALA A 67 10.86 -1.37 14.06
C ALA A 67 12.24 -0.73 13.84
N ARG A 68 12.39 0.03 12.75
CA ARG A 68 13.57 0.82 12.41
C ARG A 68 13.11 2.24 12.08
N THR A 69 13.85 3.25 12.55
CA THR A 69 13.61 4.66 12.25
C THR A 69 14.23 5.04 10.89
N LEU A 70 13.60 5.99 10.19
CA LEU A 70 13.97 6.43 8.85
C LEU A 70 14.77 7.75 8.87
N PRO A 71 15.72 7.94 7.94
CA PRO A 71 16.44 9.22 7.75
C PRO A 71 15.62 10.23 6.91
N PRO A 72 15.98 11.53 6.87
CA PRO A 72 15.19 12.55 6.16
C PRO A 72 15.94 13.26 5.01
N VAL A 73 15.46 13.23 3.75
CA VAL A 73 15.93 14.11 2.65
C VAL A 73 14.77 14.61 1.74
N THR A 74 15.06 15.44 0.73
CA THR A 74 14.12 16.38 0.08
C THR A 74 14.49 16.66 -1.39
N ILE A 75 13.61 16.75 -2.41
CA ILE A 75 12.18 16.41 -2.64
C ILE A 75 11.05 17.21 -1.94
N ARG A 76 11.33 18.09 -0.97
CA ARG A 76 10.33 18.65 -0.04
C ARG A 76 9.09 19.29 -0.68
N LYS A 77 9.21 20.12 -1.72
CA LYS A 77 8.06 20.89 -2.24
C LYS A 77 7.04 20.03 -2.99
N LEU A 78 7.50 19.06 -3.79
CA LEU A 78 6.64 18.06 -4.44
C LEU A 78 6.05 17.11 -3.40
N ARG A 79 6.87 16.66 -2.44
CA ARG A 79 6.42 15.83 -1.31
C ARG A 79 5.27 16.49 -0.54
N LEU A 80 5.41 17.75 -0.14
CA LEU A 80 4.34 18.49 0.56
C LEU A 80 3.08 18.56 -0.29
N ALA A 81 3.18 18.95 -1.57
CA ALA A 81 2.00 19.02 -2.44
C ALA A 81 1.28 17.66 -2.66
N LEU A 82 2.03 16.54 -2.68
CA LEU A 82 1.46 15.20 -2.72
C LEU A 82 0.81 14.81 -1.38
N GLN A 83 1.46 15.14 -0.26
CA GLN A 83 0.94 14.91 1.09
C GLN A 83 -0.34 15.73 1.35
N ASP A 84 -0.39 17.00 0.93
CA ASP A 84 -1.57 17.86 1.04
C ASP A 84 -2.73 17.33 0.19
N LYS A 85 -2.48 16.92 -1.06
CA LYS A 85 -3.51 16.30 -1.91
C LYS A 85 -4.02 14.97 -1.35
N TRP A 86 -3.14 14.16 -0.78
CA TRP A 86 -3.52 12.92 -0.09
C TRP A 86 -4.34 13.20 1.18
N ALA A 87 -3.95 14.22 1.95
CA ALA A 87 -4.65 14.68 3.15
C ALA A 87 -6.05 15.23 2.84
N ALA A 88 -6.20 15.93 1.72
CA ALA A 88 -7.47 16.45 1.23
C ALA A 88 -8.41 15.39 0.61
N MET A 89 -7.91 14.17 0.31
CA MET A 89 -8.74 13.13 -0.31
C MET A 89 -9.89 12.68 0.62
N PRO A 90 -11.17 12.78 0.19
CA PRO A 90 -12.31 12.37 1.00
C PRO A 90 -12.27 10.88 1.36
N GLN A 91 -12.44 10.55 2.64
CA GLN A 91 -12.49 9.14 3.09
C GLN A 91 -13.64 8.36 2.44
N GLN A 92 -14.76 9.04 2.17
CA GLN A 92 -15.90 8.45 1.45
C GLN A 92 -15.51 7.99 0.03
N LEU A 93 -14.61 8.70 -0.67
CA LEU A 93 -14.14 8.30 -1.99
C LEU A 93 -13.33 7.00 -1.92
N ILE A 94 -12.45 6.86 -0.91
CA ILE A 94 -11.70 5.63 -0.65
C ILE A 94 -12.67 4.46 -0.39
N GLY A 95 -13.70 4.68 0.45
CA GLY A 95 -14.75 3.69 0.70
C GLY A 95 -15.51 3.28 -0.57
N ILE A 96 -15.93 4.24 -1.39
CA ILE A 96 -16.61 3.98 -2.68
C ILE A 96 -15.71 3.17 -3.62
N LEU A 97 -14.42 3.50 -3.71
CA LEU A 97 -13.46 2.77 -4.54
C LEU A 97 -13.22 1.33 -4.06
N ILE A 98 -13.16 1.09 -2.74
CA ILE A 98 -13.06 -0.27 -2.19
C ILE A 98 -14.34 -1.06 -2.50
N LEU A 99 -15.52 -0.49 -2.23
CA LEU A 99 -16.81 -1.13 -2.46
C LEU A 99 -17.10 -1.41 -3.94
N SER A 100 -16.56 -0.61 -4.87
CA SER A 100 -16.72 -0.85 -6.31
C SER A 100 -15.94 -2.05 -6.83
N MET A 101 -15.06 -2.66 -6.02
CA MET A 101 -14.22 -3.77 -6.47
C MET A 101 -15.04 -4.99 -6.92
N GLY A 102 -16.12 -5.35 -6.21
CA GLY A 102 -16.98 -6.47 -6.58
C GLY A 102 -17.54 -6.35 -8.01
N ARG A 103 -18.15 -5.19 -8.31
CA ARG A 103 -18.65 -4.87 -9.67
C ARG A 103 -17.54 -4.89 -10.72
N ARG A 104 -16.34 -4.38 -10.40
CA ARG A 104 -15.20 -4.42 -11.34
C ARG A 104 -14.74 -5.86 -11.61
N CYS A 105 -14.71 -6.73 -10.60
CA CYS A 105 -14.46 -8.15 -10.77
C CYS A 105 -15.52 -8.83 -11.63
N GLU A 106 -16.81 -8.54 -11.41
CA GLU A 106 -17.93 -9.05 -12.22
C GLU A 106 -17.78 -8.64 -13.71
N THR A 107 -17.51 -7.37 -13.99
CA THR A 107 -17.28 -6.89 -15.37
C THR A 107 -16.05 -7.57 -16.00
N CYS A 108 -14.94 -7.69 -15.26
CA CYS A 108 -13.74 -8.42 -15.70
C CYS A 108 -14.04 -9.88 -16.07
N VAL A 109 -14.89 -10.57 -15.30
CA VAL A 109 -15.33 -11.94 -15.60
C VAL A 109 -16.20 -11.96 -16.86
N ALA A 110 -17.16 -11.04 -16.98
CA ALA A 110 -18.04 -10.94 -18.15
C ALA A 110 -17.27 -10.71 -19.47
N VAL A 111 -16.23 -9.87 -19.47
CA VAL A 111 -15.36 -9.64 -20.65
C VAL A 111 -14.24 -10.67 -20.80
N ARG A 112 -14.27 -11.78 -20.06
CA ARG A 112 -13.25 -12.86 -20.09
C ARG A 112 -11.81 -12.37 -19.84
N ARG A 113 -11.62 -11.50 -18.83
CA ARG A 113 -10.34 -10.89 -18.43
C ARG A 113 -9.71 -9.93 -19.44
N ASN A 114 -10.44 -9.53 -20.48
CA ASN A 114 -10.04 -8.40 -21.32
C ASN A 114 -10.11 -7.07 -20.55
N HIS A 115 -9.60 -6.00 -21.15
CA HIS A 115 -9.64 -4.66 -20.56
C HIS A 115 -11.07 -4.19 -20.29
N ILE A 116 -11.31 -3.62 -19.10
CA ILE A 116 -12.54 -2.93 -18.73
C ILE A 116 -12.24 -1.43 -18.55
N PRO A 117 -13.17 -0.53 -18.90
CA PRO A 117 -13.11 0.87 -18.47
C PRO A 117 -13.17 0.98 -16.94
N TYR A 118 -12.49 1.97 -16.39
CA TYR A 118 -12.40 2.28 -14.94
C TYR A 118 -12.98 3.65 -14.63
#